data_AF-A0A356ZC45-F1
#
_entry.id   AF-A0A356ZC45-F1
#
_cell.length_a   1.000
_cell.length_b   1.000
_cell.length_c   1.000
_cell.angle_alpha   90.00
_cell.angle_beta   90.00
_cell.angle_gamma   90.00
#
_symmetry.space_group_name_H-M   'P 1'
#
loop_
_entity.id
_entity.type
_entity.pdbx_description
1 polymer ?
#
loop_
_entity_poly.entity_id
_entity_poly.type
_entity_poly.pdbx_seq_one_letter_code
_entity_poly.pdbx_strand_id
1 'polypeptide(L)'
;MHFSPRDMLGTGIKVLGLIMLLKSLQAFIGLISVAGLNNNFTTRWELWQVLLTFISPLVLLIVGLCLLKYADRLTDFLCKTDDPEADIQQENLFQLAIKFIGLILIVFAIPEAFRIIGNLFYMKAVSEAIDTVTQSQFVWERSLSTLIRLLLGFYLMCSGRFFYHLAYPVKDE
;
A
#
# COMPACT_ATOMS: atom_id res chain seq x y z
N MET A 1 0.51 -31.69 -10.70
CA MET A 1 -0.34 -30.51 -10.44
C MET A 1 0.26 -29.34 -11.19
N HIS A 2 -0.38 -28.88 -12.27
CA HIS A 2 0.02 -27.64 -12.93
C HIS A 2 -0.67 -26.48 -12.19
N PHE A 3 0.09 -25.63 -11.52
CA PHE A 3 -0.43 -24.38 -10.98
C PHE A 3 -0.67 -23.41 -12.15
N SER A 4 -1.90 -22.92 -12.30
CA SER A 4 -2.19 -21.87 -13.27
C SER A 4 -1.54 -20.55 -12.79
N PRO A 5 -1.00 -19.72 -13.69
CA PRO A 5 -0.52 -18.37 -13.39
C PRO A 5 -1.51 -17.55 -12.54
N ARG A 6 -2.81 -17.73 -12.81
CA ARG A 6 -3.90 -17.09 -12.07
C ARG A 6 -3.98 -17.56 -10.61
N ASP A 7 -3.81 -18.86 -10.36
CA ASP A 7 -3.84 -19.43 -9.02
C ASP A 7 -2.63 -18.98 -8.19
N MET A 8 -1.48 -18.82 -8.85
CA MET A 8 -0.27 -18.24 -8.23
C MET A 8 -0.50 -16.78 -7.83
N LEU A 9 -1.09 -15.96 -8.71
CA LEU A 9 -1.42 -14.57 -8.40
C LEU A 9 -2.43 -14.47 -7.25
N GLY A 10 -3.51 -15.27 -7.28
CA GLY A 10 -4.52 -15.27 -6.23
C GLY A 10 -3.95 -15.70 -4.87
N THR A 11 -3.05 -16.67 -4.87
CA THR A 11 -2.29 -17.06 -3.67
C THR A 11 -1.38 -15.92 -3.21
N GLY A 12 -0.68 -15.24 -4.12
CA GLY A 12 0.15 -14.08 -3.83
C GLY A 12 -0.62 -12.93 -3.18
N ILE A 13 -1.83 -12.62 -3.68
CA ILE A 13 -2.71 -11.60 -3.08
C ILE A 13 -3.15 -12.00 -1.67
N LYS A 14 -3.47 -13.28 -1.45
CA LYS A 14 -3.82 -13.79 -0.11
C LYS A 14 -2.65 -13.70 0.86
N VAL A 15 -1.44 -14.08 0.42
CA VAL A 15 -0.21 -13.93 1.21
C VAL A 15 0.06 -12.47 1.53
N LEU A 16 -0.09 -11.56 0.56
CA LEU A 16 0.05 -10.12 0.78
C LEU A 16 -0.97 -9.61 1.82
N GLY A 17 -2.22 -10.05 1.73
CA GLY A 17 -3.25 -9.74 2.73
C GLY A 17 -2.86 -10.21 4.13
N LEU A 18 -2.35 -11.43 4.26
CA LEU A 18 -1.85 -11.96 5.54
C LEU A 18 -0.67 -11.14 6.08
N ILE A 19 0.28 -10.75 5.23
CA ILE A 19 1.41 -9.87 5.62
C ILE A 19 0.90 -8.53 6.16
N MET A 20 -0.15 -7.95 5.56
CA MET A 20 -0.75 -6.71 6.05
C MET A 20 -1.41 -6.87 7.42
N LEU A 21 -2.10 -7.99 7.66
CA LEU A 21 -2.66 -8.30 8.97
C LEU A 21 -1.57 -8.45 10.04
N LEU A 22 -0.47 -9.16 9.72
CA LEU A 22 0.65 -9.31 10.63
C LEU A 22 1.30 -7.96 10.96
N LYS A 23 1.51 -7.11 9.95
CA LYS A 23 2.03 -5.73 10.15
C LYS A 23 1.08 -4.87 10.96
N SER A 24 -0.23 -4.99 10.73
CA SER A 24 -1.24 -4.31 11.54
C SER A 24 -1.16 -4.75 13.01
N LEU A 25 -1.06 -6.05 13.27
CA LEU A 25 -0.96 -6.59 14.62
C LEU A 25 0.31 -6.09 15.33
N GLN A 26 1.46 -6.14 14.64
CA GLN A 26 2.72 -5.59 15.16
C GLN A 26 2.59 -4.11 15.49
N ALA A 27 1.94 -3.33 14.64
CA ALA A 27 1.71 -1.90 14.87
C ALA A 27 0.77 -1.66 16.08
N PHE A 28 -0.28 -2.46 16.25
CA PHE A 28 -1.13 -2.39 17.45
C PHE A 28 -0.36 -2.71 18.74
N ILE A 29 0.53 -3.70 18.72
CA ILE A 29 1.37 -4.04 19.87
C ILE A 29 2.28 -2.85 20.22
N GLY A 30 2.90 -2.21 19.21
CA GLY A 30 3.73 -1.02 19.41
C GLY A 30 2.97 0.17 20.02
N LEU A 31 1.66 0.27 19.78
CA LEU A 31 0.82 1.32 20.37
C LEU A 31 0.64 1.17 21.89
N ILE A 32 0.72 -0.06 22.43
CA ILE A 32 0.60 -0.29 23.88
C ILE A 32 1.72 0.44 24.62
N SER A 33 2.94 0.45 24.07
CA SER A 33 4.07 1.19 24.63
C SER A 33 3.85 2.70 24.62
N VAL A 34 3.20 3.24 23.58
CA VAL A 34 2.89 4.67 23.47
C VAL A 34 1.79 5.09 24.45
N ALA A 35 0.75 4.26 24.59
CA ALA A 35 -0.34 4.52 25.53
C ALA A 35 0.10 4.40 27.00
N GLY A 36 0.97 3.44 27.32
CA GLY A 36 1.47 3.24 28.69
C GLY A 36 2.43 4.33 29.19
N LEU A 37 3.03 5.12 28.30
CA LEU A 37 3.91 6.24 28.66
C LEU A 37 3.15 7.54 28.95
N ASN A 38 1.92 7.69 28.44
CA ASN A 38 1.12 8.91 28.55
C ASN A 38 -0.05 8.72 29.55
N ASN A 39 0.27 8.58 30.84
CA ASN A 39 -0.76 8.43 31.90
C ASN A 39 -1.52 9.73 32.22
N ASN A 40 -1.11 10.88 31.68
CA ASN A 40 -1.77 12.17 31.91
C ASN A 40 -1.98 12.89 30.57
N PHE A 41 -3.02 12.51 29.82
CA PHE A 41 -3.50 13.35 28.71
C PHE A 41 -4.07 14.64 29.31
N THR A 42 -3.27 15.69 29.32
CA THR A 42 -3.66 16.98 29.92
C THR A 42 -4.34 17.88 28.92
N THR A 43 -4.11 17.67 27.62
CA THR A 43 -4.57 18.57 26.58
C THR A 43 -5.17 17.84 25.36
N ARG A 44 -6.20 18.44 24.76
CA ARG A 44 -6.98 17.89 23.64
C ARG A 44 -6.13 17.49 22.41
N TRP A 45 -5.00 18.15 22.18
CA TRP A 45 -4.14 17.90 21.02
C TRP A 45 -3.32 16.60 21.16
N GLU A 46 -3.00 16.17 22.39
CA GLU A 46 -2.28 14.91 22.67
C GLU A 46 -3.15 13.70 22.30
N LEU A 47 -4.45 13.77 22.60
CA LEU A 47 -5.43 12.76 22.20
C LEU A 47 -5.51 12.62 20.67
N TRP A 48 -5.41 13.73 19.94
CA TRP A 48 -5.43 13.70 18.49
C TRP A 48 -4.19 13.03 17.90
N GLN A 49 -3.00 13.29 18.46
CA GLN A 49 -1.77 12.62 18.02
C GLN A 49 -1.83 11.11 18.27
N VAL A 50 -2.36 10.69 19.42
CA VAL A 50 -2.59 9.27 19.70
C VAL A 50 -3.55 8.67 18.67
N LEU A 51 -4.71 9.31 18.43
CA LEU A 51 -5.68 8.88 17.42
C LEU A 51 -5.06 8.74 16.02
N LEU A 52 -4.24 9.69 15.59
CA LEU A 52 -3.53 9.62 14.30
C LEU A 52 -2.61 8.40 14.22
N THR A 53 -2.03 7.99 15.34
CA THR A 53 -1.14 6.81 15.39
C THR A 53 -1.93 5.50 15.23
N PHE A 54 -3.23 5.48 15.59
CA PHE A 54 -4.14 4.35 15.34
C PHE A 54 -4.60 4.22 13.89
N ILE A 55 -4.55 5.29 13.08
CA ILE A 55 -5.02 5.25 11.69
C ILE A 55 -4.21 4.24 10.87
N SER A 56 -2.88 4.25 11.02
CA SER A 56 -2.00 3.37 10.24
C SER A 56 -2.29 1.87 10.44
N PRO A 57 -2.35 1.33 11.69
CA PRO A 57 -2.71 -0.07 11.90
C PRO A 57 -4.13 -0.36 11.48
N LEU A 58 -5.10 0.52 11.71
CA LEU A 58 -6.48 0.30 11.26
C LEU A 58 -6.58 0.18 9.73
N VAL A 59 -5.89 1.06 9.00
CA VAL A 59 -5.86 1.00 7.54
C VAL A 59 -5.19 -0.29 7.06
N LEU A 60 -4.07 -0.71 7.67
CA LEU A 60 -3.42 -1.99 7.36
C LEU A 60 -4.34 -3.19 7.63
N LEU A 61 -5.10 -3.17 8.72
CA LEU A 61 -6.07 -4.21 9.05
C LEU A 61 -7.16 -4.30 7.99
N ILE A 62 -7.78 -3.17 7.66
CA ILE A 62 -8.86 -3.09 6.65
C ILE A 62 -8.33 -3.56 5.30
N VAL A 63 -7.17 -3.07 4.87
CA VAL A 63 -6.55 -3.46 3.60
C VAL A 63 -6.22 -4.95 3.58
N GLY A 64 -5.65 -5.49 4.67
CA GLY A 64 -5.37 -6.94 4.78
C GLY A 64 -6.63 -7.80 4.68
N LEU A 65 -7.70 -7.43 5.40
CA LEU A 65 -8.99 -8.12 5.33
C LEU A 65 -9.63 -8.01 3.93
N CYS A 66 -9.55 -6.83 3.31
CA CYS A 66 -10.04 -6.61 1.96
C CYS A 66 -9.29 -7.47 0.93
N LEU A 67 -7.96 -7.56 1.02
CA LEU A 67 -7.14 -8.39 0.13
C LEU A 67 -7.50 -9.88 0.26
N LEU A 68 -7.72 -10.37 1.48
CA LEU A 68 -8.13 -11.76 1.70
C LEU A 68 -9.55 -12.04 1.17
N LYS A 69 -10.50 -11.15 1.44
CA LYS A 69 -11.91 -11.32 1.05
C LYS A 69 -12.13 -11.17 -0.45
N TYR A 70 -11.39 -10.26 -1.10
CA TYR A 70 -11.55 -9.94 -2.52
C TYR A 70 -10.40 -10.45 -3.38
N ALA A 71 -9.60 -11.40 -2.89
CA ALA A 71 -8.45 -11.95 -3.61
C ALA A 71 -8.82 -12.45 -5.00
N ASP A 72 -9.90 -13.23 -5.12
CA ASP A 72 -10.31 -13.80 -6.40
C ASP A 72 -10.77 -12.69 -7.37
N ARG A 73 -11.48 -11.67 -6.87
CA ARG A 73 -11.92 -10.51 -7.67
C ARG A 73 -10.76 -9.63 -8.12
N LEU A 74 -9.76 -9.44 -7.26
CA LEU A 74 -8.53 -8.71 -7.61
C LEU A 74 -7.70 -9.47 -8.62
N THR A 75 -7.63 -10.81 -8.49
CA THR A 75 -6.98 -11.68 -9.47
C THR A 75 -7.64 -11.51 -10.83
N ASP A 76 -8.97 -11.54 -10.88
CA ASP A 76 -9.73 -11.36 -12.13
C ASP A 76 -9.53 -9.97 -12.73
N PHE A 77 -9.46 -8.94 -11.90
CA PHE A 77 -9.18 -7.57 -12.35
C PHE A 77 -7.79 -7.45 -12.99
N LEU A 78 -6.77 -8.07 -12.39
CA LEU A 78 -5.40 -8.02 -12.90
C LEU A 78 -5.25 -8.84 -14.20
N CYS A 79 -5.90 -10.01 -14.29
CA CYS A 79 -5.93 -10.84 -15.50
C CYS A 79 -6.74 -10.22 -16.65
N LYS A 80 -7.85 -9.53 -16.38
CA LYS A 80 -8.67 -8.89 -17.43
C LYS A 80 -7.98 -7.75 -18.17
N THR A 81 -6.91 -7.22 -17.58
CA THR A 81 -6.14 -6.12 -18.16
C THR A 81 -5.06 -6.63 -19.12
N ASP A 82 -5.06 -7.92 -19.48
CA ASP A 82 -4.18 -8.49 -20.49
C ASP A 82 -4.78 -8.25 -21.89
N ASP A 83 -3.99 -7.68 -22.81
CA ASP A 83 -4.36 -7.46 -24.22
C ASP A 83 -4.58 -8.83 -24.91
N PRO A 84 -5.57 -8.98 -25.81
CA PRO A 84 -5.87 -10.26 -26.47
C PRO A 84 -4.78 -10.76 -27.43
N GLU A 85 -3.67 -10.03 -27.61
CA GLU A 85 -2.58 -10.36 -28.53
C GLU A 85 -1.39 -11.11 -27.87
N ALA A 86 -1.40 -11.33 -26.54
CA ALA A 86 -0.30 -12.00 -25.83
C ALA A 86 -0.41 -13.54 -25.87
N ASP A 87 -0.07 -14.14 -27.01
CA ASP A 87 -0.16 -15.60 -27.27
C ASP A 87 1.07 -16.42 -26.82
N ILE A 88 1.81 -15.97 -25.81
CA ILE A 88 2.94 -16.75 -25.26
C ILE A 88 2.81 -16.85 -23.73
N GLN A 89 2.60 -18.08 -23.23
CA GLN A 89 2.36 -18.38 -21.80
C GLN A 89 3.39 -17.77 -20.82
N GLN A 90 4.64 -17.58 -21.25
CA GLN A 90 5.69 -16.96 -20.42
C GLN A 90 5.56 -15.44 -20.33
N GLU A 91 5.12 -14.78 -21.40
CA GLU A 91 4.94 -13.32 -21.44
C GLU A 91 3.78 -12.88 -20.54
N ASN A 92 2.72 -13.69 -20.51
CA ASN A 92 1.58 -13.50 -19.59
C ASN A 92 1.99 -13.60 -18.11
N LEU A 93 2.90 -14.51 -17.76
CA LEU A 93 3.40 -14.65 -16.37
C LEU A 93 4.19 -13.43 -15.90
N PHE A 94 5.04 -12.88 -16.77
CA PHE A 94 5.82 -11.69 -16.44
C PHE A 94 4.94 -10.45 -16.28
N GLN A 95 3.96 -10.28 -17.17
CA GLN A 95 2.99 -9.18 -17.09
C GLN A 95 2.14 -9.27 -15.81
N LEU A 96 1.70 -10.47 -15.44
CA LEU A 96 1.03 -10.72 -14.16
C LEU A 96 1.92 -10.37 -12.95
N ALA A 97 3.20 -10.72 -12.99
CA ALA A 97 4.15 -10.38 -11.93
C ALA A 97 4.35 -8.86 -11.80
N ILE A 98 4.47 -8.13 -12.92
CA ILE A 98 4.55 -6.66 -12.94
C ILE A 98 3.32 -6.05 -12.26
N LYS A 99 2.12 -6.52 -12.63
CA LYS A 99 0.87 -6.04 -12.05
C LYS A 99 0.78 -6.33 -10.55
N PHE A 100 1.25 -7.51 -10.13
CA PHE A 100 1.33 -7.87 -8.71
C PHE A 100 2.29 -6.96 -7.94
N ILE A 101 3.45 -6.62 -8.51
CA ILE A 101 4.37 -5.63 -7.93
C ILE A 101 3.69 -4.27 -7.82
N GLY A 102 2.95 -3.85 -8.85
CA GLY A 102 2.14 -2.63 -8.81
C GLY A 102 1.15 -2.60 -7.65
N LEU A 103 0.42 -3.71 -7.46
CA LEU A 103 -0.49 -3.88 -6.32
C LEU A 103 0.24 -3.79 -4.98
N ILE A 104 1.39 -4.44 -4.83
CA ILE A 104 2.22 -4.37 -3.62
C ILE A 104 2.57 -2.91 -3.30
N LEU A 105 3.06 -2.15 -4.28
CA LEU A 105 3.41 -0.74 -4.08
C LEU A 105 2.23 0.10 -3.60
N ILE A 106 1.05 -0.09 -4.21
CA ILE A 106 -0.18 0.61 -3.80
C ILE A 106 -0.56 0.24 -2.37
N VAL A 107 -0.64 -1.06 -2.07
CA VAL A 107 -1.05 -1.57 -0.76
C VAL A 107 -0.16 -1.03 0.36
N PHE A 108 1.16 -0.98 0.14
CA PHE A 108 2.10 -0.41 1.11
C PHE A 108 2.06 1.11 1.22
N ALA A 109 1.66 1.82 0.17
CA ALA A 109 1.58 3.27 0.16
C ALA A 109 0.28 3.81 0.78
N ILE A 110 -0.82 3.05 0.74
CA ILE A 110 -2.13 3.48 1.27
C ILE A 110 -2.06 3.94 2.75
N PRO A 111 -1.52 3.16 3.71
CA PRO A 111 -1.45 3.60 5.11
C PRO A 111 -0.65 4.89 5.29
N GLU A 112 0.44 5.04 4.53
CA GLU A 112 1.30 6.23 4.56
C GLU A 112 0.56 7.46 4.02
N ALA A 113 -0.21 7.31 2.94
CA ALA A 113 -1.07 8.37 2.40
C ALA A 113 -2.12 8.84 3.42
N PHE A 114 -2.79 7.92 4.11
CA PHE A 114 -3.75 8.27 5.17
C PHE A 114 -3.08 9.00 6.33
N ARG A 115 -1.85 8.64 6.72
CA ARG A 115 -1.08 9.36 7.74
C ARG A 115 -0.70 10.77 7.29
N ILE A 116 -0.24 10.93 6.05
CA ILE A 116 0.10 12.24 5.47
C ILE A 116 -1.13 13.15 5.50
N ILE A 117 -2.27 12.66 5.01
CA ILE A 117 -3.54 13.39 5.01
C ILE A 117 -3.95 13.74 6.45
N GLY A 118 -3.88 12.78 7.38
CA GLY A 118 -4.20 13.03 8.79
C GLY A 118 -3.32 14.09 9.44
N ASN A 119 -2.01 14.09 9.16
CA ASN A 119 -1.07 15.10 9.64
C ASN A 119 -1.33 16.48 8.99
N LEU A 120 -1.68 16.53 7.71
CA LEU A 120 -2.09 17.78 7.04
C LEU A 120 -3.32 18.39 7.69
N PHE A 121 -4.34 17.58 8.01
CA PHE A 121 -5.52 18.05 8.74
C PHE A 121 -5.17 18.53 10.15
N TYR A 122 -4.27 17.83 10.85
CA TYR A 122 -3.81 18.23 12.17
C TYR A 122 -3.11 19.59 12.14
N MET A 123 -2.17 19.80 11.21
CA MET A 123 -1.47 21.09 11.09
C MET A 123 -2.43 22.26 10.81
N LYS A 124 -3.52 22.02 10.06
CA LYS A 124 -4.55 23.05 9.83
C LYS A 124 -5.49 23.27 11.03
N ALA A 125 -5.70 22.26 11.85
CA ALA A 125 -6.66 22.30 12.96
C ALA A 125 -6.07 22.84 14.27
N VAL A 126 -4.74 22.86 14.39
CA VAL A 126 -4.03 23.28 15.60
C VAL A 126 -3.54 24.71 15.45
N SER A 127 -3.57 25.47 16.56
CA SER A 127 -3.04 26.84 16.63
C SER A 127 -1.55 26.90 16.31
N GLU A 128 -1.10 27.95 15.63
CA GLU A 128 0.32 28.22 15.30
C GLU A 128 1.25 28.28 16.53
N ALA A 129 0.67 28.41 17.73
CA ALA A 129 1.41 28.38 18.99
C ALA A 129 1.95 26.99 19.40
N ILE A 130 1.52 25.91 18.73
CA ILE A 130 1.99 24.55 18.99
C ILE A 130 2.99 24.16 17.91
N ASP A 131 4.12 23.60 18.33
CA ASP A 131 5.17 23.17 17.42
C ASP A 131 4.70 22.00 16.52
N THR A 132 4.53 22.30 15.23
CA THR A 132 4.18 21.32 14.18
C THR A 132 5.38 20.88 13.33
N VAL A 133 6.61 21.21 13.73
CA VAL A 133 7.82 20.95 12.93
C VAL A 133 7.96 19.46 12.60
N THR A 134 7.71 18.58 13.57
CA THR A 134 7.82 17.12 13.40
C THR A 134 6.79 16.58 12.39
N GLN A 135 5.56 17.10 12.40
CA GLN A 135 4.49 16.72 11.47
C GLN A 135 4.79 17.26 10.07
N SER A 136 5.31 18.48 9.96
CA SER A 136 5.71 19.08 8.69
C SER A 136 6.87 18.32 8.05
N GLN A 137 7.91 17.97 8.82
CA GLN A 137 9.02 17.14 8.34
C GLN A 137 8.53 15.77 7.85
N PHE A 138 7.69 15.09 8.63
CA PHE A 138 7.11 13.81 8.23
C PHE A 138 6.33 13.91 6.92
N VAL A 139 5.48 14.93 6.77
CA VAL A 139 4.72 15.16 5.55
C VAL A 139 5.66 15.41 4.39
N TRP A 140 6.66 16.28 4.52
CA TRP A 140 7.54 16.63 3.41
C TRP A 140 8.41 15.46 2.94
N GLU A 141 9.02 14.73 3.89
CA GLU A 141 9.88 13.58 3.59
C GLU A 141 9.10 12.42 2.96
N ARG A 142 7.88 12.16 3.44
CA ARG A 142 7.11 10.98 3.01
C ARG A 142 6.20 11.24 1.83
N SER A 143 5.72 12.48 1.63
CA SER A 143 4.76 12.79 0.55
C SER A 143 5.28 12.43 -0.83
N LEU A 144 6.52 12.82 -1.16
CA LEU A 144 7.09 12.54 -2.47
C LEU A 144 7.25 11.03 -2.70
N SER A 145 7.79 10.31 -1.71
CA SER A 145 7.97 8.87 -1.77
C SER A 145 6.65 8.12 -1.92
N THR A 146 5.63 8.48 -1.12
CA THR A 146 4.29 7.89 -1.18
C THR A 146 3.61 8.19 -2.52
N LEU A 147 3.73 9.42 -3.03
CA LEU A 147 3.18 9.79 -4.33
C LEU A 147 3.82 8.98 -5.46
N ILE A 148 5.15 8.86 -5.47
CA ILE A 148 5.88 8.06 -6.47
C ILE A 148 5.44 6.60 -6.39
N ARG A 149 5.33 6.02 -5.18
CA ARG A 149 4.87 4.63 -5.01
C ARG A 149 3.46 4.40 -5.54
N LEU A 150 2.53 5.34 -5.29
CA LEU A 150 1.16 5.24 -5.78
C LEU A 150 1.11 5.37 -7.31
N LEU A 151 1.78 6.37 -7.87
CA LEU A 151 1.81 6.59 -9.32
C LEU A 151 2.47 5.42 -10.06
N LEU A 152 3.63 4.97 -9.57
CA LEU A 152 4.35 3.84 -10.14
C LEU A 152 3.55 2.55 -9.96
N GLY A 153 2.97 2.33 -8.79
CA GLY A 153 2.13 1.17 -8.52
C GLY A 153 0.92 1.10 -9.46
N PHE A 154 0.24 2.23 -9.68
CA PHE A 154 -0.88 2.32 -10.62
C PHE A 154 -0.43 2.10 -12.07
N TYR A 155 0.69 2.70 -12.47
CA TYR A 155 1.28 2.51 -13.79
C TYR A 155 1.61 1.04 -14.09
N LEU A 156 2.24 0.35 -13.14
CA LEU A 156 2.58 -1.09 -13.26
C LEU A 156 1.32 -1.96 -13.29
N MET A 157 0.29 -1.59 -12.53
CA MET A 157 -0.98 -2.33 -12.49
C MET A 157 -1.78 -2.19 -13.79
N CYS A 158 -1.77 -1.02 -14.43
CA CYS A 158 -2.56 -0.74 -15.63
C CYS A 158 -1.89 -1.16 -16.94
N SER A 159 -0.58 -0.96 -17.08
CA SER A 159 0.07 -1.14 -18.37
C SER A 159 1.40 -1.83 -18.24
N GLY A 160 2.30 -1.34 -17.37
CA GLY A 160 3.63 -1.92 -17.18
C GLY A 160 4.46 -2.05 -18.47
N ARG A 161 3.99 -1.50 -19.60
CA ARG A 161 4.49 -1.75 -20.97
C ARG A 161 5.97 -1.42 -21.10
N PHE A 162 6.46 -0.42 -20.38
CA PHE A 162 7.87 -0.06 -20.38
C PHE A 162 8.76 -1.19 -19.84
N PHE A 163 8.39 -1.79 -18.70
CA PHE A 163 9.17 -2.89 -18.11
C PHE A 163 9.04 -4.17 -18.93
N TYR A 164 7.88 -4.38 -19.57
CA TYR A 164 7.70 -5.46 -20.52
C TYR A 164 8.65 -5.33 -21.72
N HIS A 165 8.70 -4.17 -22.38
CA HIS A 165 9.61 -3.92 -23.51
C HIS A 165 11.10 -4.00 -23.12
N LEU A 166 11.44 -3.67 -21.88
CA LEU A 166 12.80 -3.79 -21.39
C LEU A 166 13.22 -5.25 -21.18
N ALA A 167 12.29 -6.10 -20.70
CA ALA A 167 12.55 -7.51 -20.44
C ALA A 167 12.50 -8.37 -21.73
N TYR A 168 11.63 -7.99 -22.66
CA TYR A 168 11.47 -8.63 -23.97
C TYR A 168 11.65 -7.57 -25.06
N PRO A 169 12.89 -7.11 -25.31
CA PRO A 169 13.14 -6.22 -26.43
C PRO A 169 12.73 -6.92 -27.72
N VAL A 170 11.88 -6.26 -28.52
CA VAL A 170 11.51 -6.74 -29.86
C VAL A 170 12.82 -6.98 -30.61
N LYS A 171 13.08 -8.23 -30.99
CA LYS A 171 14.17 -8.51 -31.93
C LYS A 171 13.74 -7.94 -33.26
N ASP A 172 14.37 -6.84 -33.66
CA ASP A 172 14.37 -6.40 -35.05
C ASP A 172 15.02 -7.52 -35.89
N GLU A 173 14.20 -8.28 -36.62
CA GLU A 173 14.65 -9.14 -37.74
C GLU A 173 14.73 -8.32 -39.03
#